data_AF-A0A9E2LPT2-F1
#
_entry.id   AF-A0A9E2LPT2-F1
#
_cell.length_a   1.000
_cell.length_b   1.000
_cell.length_c   1.000
_cell.angle_alpha   90.00
_cell.angle_beta   90.00
_cell.angle_gamma   90.00
#
_symmetry.space_group_name_H-M   'P 1'
#
loop_
_entity.id
_entity.type
_entity.pdbx_description
1 polymer ?
#
loop_
_entity_poly.entity_id
_entity_poly.type
_entity_poly.pdbx_seq_one_letter_code
_entity_poly.pdbx_strand_id
1 'polypeptide(L)'
;MKKIIVVLVATVLLLMPAVEVLAGDDSIPTRIKGRIVLQVEGDGEAWYVNPTDAKRYYLGRPADAFVAMRNLSLGISNVDLAKIPTYRSKSTGDTALTNRLKGRILLQVEGNGEAWYVSPVNGERYYLGRPADAFSLMRNLGLGIRNRDLNKVETGSTNTSRTVRTGTANVELSATAETDGVYVSWTQSNRGDDFEYYKVVRSTTNDDPTYSNDGYIKASSNIKELTYTDSEAVGGQSYYYRICVLYTDESEDSGDSPAECSSSTR
;
A
#
# COMPACT_ATOMS: atom_id res chain seq x y z
N MET A 1 15.75 -88.18 3.80
CA MET A 1 15.06 -86.99 4.36
C MET A 1 16.05 -85.84 4.47
N LYS A 2 16.04 -84.87 3.54
CA LYS A 2 16.85 -83.64 3.62
C LYS A 2 15.90 -82.46 3.48
N LYS A 3 15.82 -81.62 4.51
CA LYS A 3 14.91 -80.48 4.62
C LYS A 3 15.47 -79.30 3.83
N ILE A 4 14.64 -78.69 2.97
CA ILE A 4 14.93 -77.48 2.21
C ILE A 4 14.57 -76.29 3.12
N ILE A 5 15.56 -75.44 3.43
CA ILE A 5 15.34 -74.18 4.15
C ILE A 5 15.24 -73.07 3.09
N VAL A 6 14.03 -72.55 2.90
CA VAL A 6 13.77 -71.37 2.07
C VAL A 6 14.02 -70.14 2.94
N VAL A 7 15.10 -69.40 2.67
CA VAL A 7 15.37 -68.11 3.31
C VAL A 7 14.62 -67.04 2.53
N LEU A 8 13.57 -66.50 3.15
CA LEU A 8 12.73 -65.43 2.63
C LEU A 8 13.46 -64.10 2.84
N VAL A 9 14.06 -63.56 1.77
CA VAL A 9 14.72 -62.24 1.80
C VAL A 9 13.63 -61.17 1.81
N ALA A 10 13.28 -60.69 3.00
CA ALA A 10 12.41 -59.55 3.18
C ALA A 10 13.13 -58.28 2.68
N THR A 11 12.76 -57.81 1.49
CA THR A 11 13.15 -56.50 0.97
C THR A 11 12.56 -55.41 1.86
N VAL A 12 13.40 -54.83 2.70
CA VAL A 12 13.11 -53.60 3.43
C VAL A 12 13.03 -52.46 2.41
N LEU A 13 11.81 -52.12 2.00
CA LEU A 13 11.51 -50.93 1.23
C LEU A 13 11.77 -49.72 2.14
N LEU A 14 12.96 -49.14 2.00
CA LEU A 14 13.42 -47.97 2.74
C LEU A 14 12.50 -46.80 2.37
N LEU A 15 11.53 -46.52 3.24
CA LEU A 15 10.60 -45.41 3.15
C LEU A 15 11.40 -44.10 3.31
N MET A 16 12.00 -43.62 2.22
CA MET A 16 12.59 -42.29 2.18
C MET A 16 11.45 -41.28 2.34
N PRO A 17 11.48 -40.40 3.36
CA PRO A 17 10.53 -39.29 3.40
C PRO A 17 10.80 -38.42 2.17
N ALA A 18 9.74 -38.10 1.41
CA ALA A 18 9.81 -37.12 0.35
C ALA A 18 10.26 -35.80 1.00
N VAL A 19 11.50 -35.41 0.74
CA VAL A 19 11.99 -34.07 1.08
C VAL A 19 11.29 -33.15 0.08
N GLU A 20 10.20 -32.52 0.52
CA GLU A 20 9.60 -31.44 -0.24
C GLU A 20 10.61 -30.30 -0.30
N VAL A 21 11.30 -30.20 -1.43
CA VAL A 21 12.08 -29.01 -1.77
C VAL A 21 11.06 -27.89 -1.90
N LEU A 22 10.93 -27.09 -0.85
CA LEU A 22 10.20 -25.83 -0.90
C LEU A 22 10.92 -24.95 -1.93
N ALA A 23 10.48 -25.00 -3.17
CA ALA A 23 10.85 -24.01 -4.17
C ALA A 23 10.52 -22.64 -3.56
N GLY A 24 11.55 -21.82 -3.31
CA GLY A 24 11.33 -20.46 -2.85
C GLY A 24 10.39 -19.77 -3.83
N ASP A 25 9.27 -19.28 -3.34
CA ASP A 25 8.25 -18.61 -4.15
C ASP A 25 8.86 -17.36 -4.82
N ASP A 26 9.35 -17.49 -6.05
CA ASP A 26 9.91 -16.39 -6.87
C ASP A 26 8.82 -15.47 -7.44
N SER A 27 7.76 -15.27 -6.67
CA SER A 27 6.68 -14.37 -7.00
C SER A 27 7.15 -12.91 -6.93
N ILE A 28 6.47 -12.04 -7.69
CA ILE A 28 6.73 -10.60 -7.65
C ILE A 28 6.71 -10.07 -6.20
N PRO A 29 5.71 -10.39 -5.35
CA PRO A 29 5.71 -9.99 -3.95
C PRO A 29 7.00 -10.36 -3.22
N THR A 30 7.52 -11.58 -3.39
CA THR A 30 8.76 -12.03 -2.75
C THR A 30 9.98 -11.22 -3.20
N ARG A 31 10.09 -10.93 -4.50
CA ARG A 31 11.25 -10.21 -5.07
C ARG A 31 11.34 -8.74 -4.65
N ILE A 32 10.21 -8.15 -4.27
CA ILE A 32 10.13 -6.73 -3.90
C ILE A 32 9.89 -6.50 -2.41
N LYS A 33 9.95 -7.54 -1.57
CA LYS A 33 9.86 -7.39 -0.11
C LYS A 33 10.87 -6.37 0.40
N GLY A 34 10.38 -5.47 1.25
CA GLY A 34 11.18 -4.40 1.84
C GLY A 34 11.55 -3.28 0.89
N ARG A 35 11.10 -3.30 -0.37
CA ARG A 35 11.37 -2.22 -1.31
C ARG A 35 10.31 -1.14 -1.21
N ILE A 36 10.75 0.09 -1.48
CA ILE A 36 9.87 1.15 -1.93
C ILE A 36 9.79 1.04 -3.46
N VAL A 37 8.58 1.01 -3.99
CA VAL A 37 8.29 0.87 -5.42
C VAL A 37 7.50 2.06 -5.91
N LEU A 38 7.71 2.44 -7.16
CA LEU A 38 7.01 3.54 -7.83
C LEU A 38 6.14 3.00 -8.94
N GLN A 39 4.86 3.35 -8.92
CA GLN A 39 3.90 2.96 -9.95
C GLN A 39 4.12 3.82 -11.20
N VAL A 40 4.64 3.21 -12.27
CA VAL A 40 5.10 3.97 -13.47
C VAL A 40 4.02 4.16 -14.55
N GLU A 41 2.87 3.50 -14.40
CA GLU A 41 1.74 3.58 -15.33
C GLU A 41 0.60 4.46 -14.78
N GLY A 42 0.91 5.30 -13.77
CA GLY A 42 0.02 6.28 -13.13
C GLY A 42 0.79 7.55 -12.77
N ASP A 43 0.43 8.22 -11.67
CA ASP A 43 1.03 9.50 -11.26
C ASP A 43 2.40 9.36 -10.56
N GLY A 44 3.06 8.20 -10.66
CA GLY A 44 4.34 7.95 -9.99
C GLY A 44 4.19 7.62 -8.50
N GLU A 45 3.04 7.07 -8.11
CA GLU A 45 2.69 6.81 -6.71
C GLU A 45 3.68 5.87 -6.02
N ALA A 46 4.03 6.20 -4.78
CA ALA A 46 4.97 5.44 -3.98
C ALA A 46 4.26 4.41 -3.09
N TRP A 47 4.83 3.21 -3.03
CA TRP A 47 4.34 2.12 -2.20
C TRP A 47 5.50 1.46 -1.45
N TYR A 48 5.31 1.10 -0.18
CA TYR A 48 6.24 0.30 0.60
C TYR A 48 5.74 -1.13 0.74
N VAL A 49 6.53 -2.10 0.34
CA VAL A 49 6.20 -3.52 0.51
C VAL A 49 6.83 -4.01 1.81
N ASN A 50 6.01 -4.21 2.84
CA ASN A 50 6.52 -4.54 4.17
C ASN A 50 7.10 -5.97 4.18
N PRO A 51 8.37 -6.16 4.59
CA PRO A 51 9.02 -7.46 4.54
C PRO A 51 8.48 -8.47 5.57
N THR A 52 7.68 -8.04 6.56
CA THR A 52 7.11 -8.96 7.58
C THR A 52 5.84 -9.65 7.12
N ASP A 53 5.00 -8.99 6.33
CA ASP A 53 3.68 -9.50 5.91
C ASP A 53 3.54 -9.61 4.37
N ALA A 54 4.53 -9.12 3.62
CA ALA A 54 4.53 -9.08 2.15
C ALA A 54 3.44 -8.19 1.53
N LYS A 55 2.81 -7.31 2.31
CA LYS A 55 1.76 -6.40 1.84
C LYS A 55 2.31 -5.06 1.41
N ARG A 56 1.65 -4.39 0.47
CA ARG A 56 1.97 -3.03 0.02
C ARG A 56 1.20 -2.00 0.84
N TYR A 57 1.87 -0.92 1.21
CA TYR A 57 1.33 0.20 1.96
C TYR A 57 1.59 1.47 1.17
N TYR A 58 0.56 2.30 1.04
CA TYR A 58 0.65 3.51 0.26
C TYR A 58 1.53 4.55 0.96
N LEU A 59 2.46 5.15 0.20
CA LEU A 59 3.34 6.23 0.65
C LEU A 59 3.16 7.51 -0.19
N GLY A 60 2.24 7.52 -1.15
CA GLY A 60 2.08 8.62 -2.10
C GLY A 60 1.56 9.92 -1.47
N ARG A 61 0.76 9.82 -0.39
CA ARG A 61 0.33 10.98 0.40
C ARG A 61 1.08 11.03 1.74
N PRO A 62 1.40 12.23 2.26
CA PRO A 62 2.07 12.37 3.55
C PRO A 62 1.37 11.65 4.71
N ALA A 63 0.04 11.64 4.75
CA ALA A 63 -0.73 11.00 5.81
C ALA A 63 -0.61 9.47 5.81
N ASP A 64 -0.80 8.81 4.67
CA ASP A 64 -0.60 7.35 4.59
C ASP A 64 0.84 6.97 4.89
N ALA A 65 1.79 7.77 4.39
CA ALA A 65 3.20 7.55 4.67
C ALA A 65 3.47 7.63 6.18
N PHE A 66 2.89 8.61 6.88
CA PHE A 66 2.99 8.73 8.33
C PHE A 66 2.35 7.54 9.05
N VAL A 67 1.15 7.12 8.67
CA VAL A 67 0.45 5.96 9.28
C VAL A 67 1.23 4.67 9.05
N ALA A 68 1.75 4.45 7.85
CA ALA A 68 2.62 3.32 7.52
C ALA A 68 3.90 3.37 8.36
N MET A 69 4.55 4.52 8.47
CA MET A 69 5.72 4.70 9.33
C MET A 69 5.37 4.43 10.80
N ARG A 70 4.27 4.97 11.34
CA ARG A 70 3.87 4.78 12.74
C ARG A 70 3.60 3.31 13.07
N ASN A 71 2.87 2.60 12.21
CA ASN A 71 2.37 1.25 12.51
C ASN A 71 3.32 0.13 12.09
N LEU A 72 4.17 0.36 11.08
CA LEU A 72 5.02 -0.67 10.50
C LEU A 72 6.50 -0.51 10.90
N SER A 73 6.88 0.63 11.48
CA SER A 73 8.26 0.84 11.89
C SER A 73 8.65 -0.05 13.05
N LEU A 74 9.90 -0.50 13.01
CA LEU A 74 10.54 -1.13 14.15
C LEU A 74 11.30 -0.08 14.97
N GLY A 75 11.02 0.02 16.27
CA GLY A 75 11.79 0.88 17.17
C GLY A 75 13.28 0.47 17.22
N ILE A 76 14.18 1.45 17.19
CA ILE A 76 15.63 1.23 17.28
C ILE A 76 16.30 2.27 18.19
N SER A 77 17.30 1.82 18.97
CA SER A 77 18.14 2.69 19.81
C SER A 77 19.13 3.50 18.97
N ASN A 78 19.64 4.60 19.53
CA ASN A 78 20.66 5.43 18.87
C ASN A 78 21.95 4.62 18.65
N VAL A 79 22.29 3.75 19.61
CA VAL A 79 23.47 2.88 19.55
C VAL A 79 23.38 1.86 18.42
N ASP A 80 22.23 1.21 18.25
CA ASP A 80 22.07 0.20 17.19
C ASP A 80 21.87 0.84 15.83
N LEU A 81 21.15 1.96 15.77
CA LEU A 81 21.00 2.71 14.53
C LEU A 81 22.37 3.14 13.98
N ALA A 82 23.26 3.62 14.83
CA ALA A 82 24.61 4.05 14.48
C ALA A 82 25.45 2.93 13.82
N LYS A 83 25.15 1.66 14.12
CA LYS A 83 25.85 0.48 13.56
C LYS A 83 25.40 0.14 12.14
N ILE A 84 24.30 0.70 11.63
CA ILE A 84 23.84 0.47 10.25
C ILE A 84 24.50 1.51 9.33
N PRO A 85 25.20 1.16 8.25
CA PRO A 85 25.94 2.15 7.45
C PRO A 85 25.00 3.18 6.79
N THR A 86 25.46 4.43 6.62
CA THR A 86 24.76 5.46 5.82
C THR A 86 25.25 5.47 4.39
N TYR A 87 24.51 6.14 3.49
CA TYR A 87 24.92 6.35 2.09
C TYR A 87 26.35 6.87 1.98
N ARG A 88 27.19 6.17 1.20
CA ARG A 88 28.62 6.48 0.95
C ARG A 88 29.54 6.37 2.17
N SER A 89 29.11 5.72 3.24
CA SER A 89 29.98 5.40 4.37
C SER A 89 31.10 4.43 3.94
N LYS A 90 32.33 4.65 4.42
CA LYS A 90 33.43 3.69 4.26
C LYS A 90 33.36 2.51 5.26
N SER A 91 32.51 2.62 6.28
CA SER A 91 32.26 1.55 7.25
C SER A 91 31.14 0.65 6.74
N THR A 92 31.35 -0.66 6.83
CA THR A 92 30.32 -1.68 6.55
C THR A 92 29.34 -1.85 7.71
N GLY A 93 29.59 -1.21 8.85
CA GLY A 93 28.77 -1.33 10.05
C GLY A 93 28.69 -2.77 10.59
N ASP A 94 27.65 -3.03 11.39
CA ASP A 94 27.31 -4.37 11.85
C ASP A 94 26.49 -5.08 10.76
N THR A 95 27.13 -6.03 10.07
CA THR A 95 26.51 -6.76 8.96
C THR A 95 25.36 -7.66 9.40
N ALA A 96 25.43 -8.26 10.60
CA ALA A 96 24.38 -9.14 11.09
C ALA A 96 23.12 -8.35 11.44
N LEU A 97 23.30 -7.23 12.15
CA LEU A 97 22.22 -6.28 12.43
C LEU A 97 21.61 -5.74 11.14
N THR A 98 22.46 -5.28 10.22
CA THR A 98 22.02 -4.72 8.94
C THR A 98 21.20 -5.72 8.14
N ASN A 99 21.67 -6.97 8.00
CA ASN A 99 20.95 -8.01 7.28
C ASN A 99 19.58 -8.32 7.89
N ARG A 100 19.47 -8.29 9.22
CA ARG A 100 18.18 -8.47 9.92
C ARG A 100 17.19 -7.34 9.65
N LEU A 101 17.70 -6.12 9.46
CA LEU A 101 16.90 -4.91 9.32
C LEU A 101 16.66 -4.46 7.88
N LYS A 102 17.27 -5.13 6.89
CA LYS A 102 17.08 -4.84 5.46
C LYS A 102 15.60 -4.79 5.10
N GLY A 103 15.24 -3.74 4.39
CA GLY A 103 13.89 -3.49 3.93
C GLY A 103 12.92 -3.00 5.00
N ARG A 104 13.36 -2.80 6.24
CA ARG A 104 12.51 -2.24 7.31
C ARG A 104 12.54 -0.72 7.29
N ILE A 105 11.43 -0.13 7.66
CA ILE A 105 11.38 1.23 8.21
C ILE A 105 11.64 1.11 9.72
N LEU A 106 12.49 1.99 10.24
CA LEU A 106 12.91 2.05 11.62
C LEU A 106 12.48 3.40 12.21
N LEU A 107 12.09 3.39 13.48
CA LEU A 107 11.79 4.59 14.25
C LEU A 107 12.81 4.74 15.36
N GLN A 108 13.52 5.86 15.38
CA GLN A 108 14.48 6.18 16.42
C GLN A 108 13.74 6.57 17.71
N VAL A 109 13.83 5.72 18.74
CA VAL A 109 13.00 5.88 19.96
C VAL A 109 13.65 6.72 21.06
N GLU A 110 14.95 6.97 20.96
CA GLU A 110 15.75 7.76 21.93
C GLU A 110 16.07 9.17 21.40
N GLY A 111 15.28 9.66 20.45
CA GLY A 111 15.47 10.93 19.75
C GLY A 111 14.14 11.66 19.53
N ASN A 112 14.01 12.39 18.43
CA ASN A 112 12.78 13.13 18.08
C ASN A 112 11.78 12.25 17.32
N GLY A 113 11.90 10.92 17.38
CA GLY A 113 11.07 10.02 16.59
C GLY A 113 11.45 10.02 15.11
N GLU A 114 12.74 10.17 14.79
CA GLU A 114 13.21 10.15 13.41
C GLU A 114 12.94 8.80 12.71
N ALA A 115 12.38 8.86 11.50
CA ALA A 115 12.18 7.68 10.66
C ALA A 115 13.39 7.41 9.76
N TRP A 116 13.74 6.14 9.59
CA TRP A 116 14.84 5.67 8.76
C TRP A 116 14.41 4.46 7.93
N TYR A 117 14.90 4.34 6.71
CA TYR A 117 14.71 3.17 5.85
C TYR A 117 16.02 2.45 5.62
N VAL A 118 16.08 1.15 5.87
CA VAL A 118 17.26 0.33 5.53
C VAL A 118 17.03 -0.31 4.17
N SER A 119 17.78 0.11 3.17
CA SER A 119 17.58 -0.40 1.82
C SER A 119 17.97 -1.89 1.72
N PRO A 120 17.11 -2.76 1.18
CA PRO A 120 17.42 -4.18 1.02
C PRO A 120 18.48 -4.41 -0.06
N VAL A 121 18.76 -3.41 -0.90
CA VAL A 121 19.73 -3.52 -2.01
C VAL A 121 21.16 -3.38 -1.52
N ASN A 122 21.43 -2.35 -0.72
CA ASN A 122 22.79 -2.01 -0.29
C ASN A 122 22.99 -2.12 1.24
N GLY A 123 21.93 -2.32 2.02
CA GLY A 123 22.00 -2.38 3.48
C GLY A 123 22.26 -1.02 4.14
N GLU A 124 22.23 0.08 3.39
CA GLU A 124 22.44 1.41 3.96
C GLU A 124 21.13 1.95 4.53
N ARG A 125 21.22 2.71 5.62
CA ARG A 125 20.12 3.48 6.19
C ARG A 125 20.01 4.84 5.51
N TYR A 126 18.77 5.23 5.23
CA TYR A 126 18.41 6.49 4.63
C TYR A 126 17.39 7.19 5.52
N TYR A 127 17.52 8.49 5.65
CA TYR A 127 16.63 9.28 6.48
C TYR A 127 15.29 9.51 5.79
N LEU A 128 14.18 9.32 6.51
CA LEU A 128 12.81 9.52 6.05
C LEU A 128 12.07 10.64 6.78
N GLY A 129 12.68 11.27 7.78
CA GLY A 129 11.98 12.23 8.66
C GLY A 129 11.63 13.58 8.01
N ARG A 130 12.25 13.96 6.89
CA ARG A 130 11.90 15.18 6.13
C ARG A 130 11.33 14.82 4.76
N PRO A 131 10.29 15.53 4.28
CA PRO A 131 9.68 15.28 2.97
C PRO A 131 10.69 15.28 1.81
N ALA A 132 11.67 16.19 1.82
CA ALA A 132 12.68 16.29 0.76
C ALA A 132 13.61 15.06 0.70
N ASP A 133 13.99 14.50 1.86
CA ASP A 133 14.83 13.29 1.91
C ASP A 133 14.02 12.06 1.49
N ALA A 134 12.78 11.93 1.97
CA ALA A 134 11.87 10.86 1.58
C ALA A 134 11.60 10.88 0.07
N PHE A 135 11.34 12.04 -0.52
CA PHE A 135 11.16 12.20 -1.96
C PHE A 135 12.44 11.84 -2.74
N SER A 136 13.60 12.31 -2.28
CA SER A 136 14.90 11.97 -2.90
C SER A 136 15.18 10.48 -2.85
N LEU A 137 14.84 9.82 -1.74
CA LEU A 137 14.95 8.39 -1.56
C LEU A 137 14.05 7.63 -2.53
N MET A 138 12.78 8.01 -2.62
CA MET A 138 11.82 7.41 -3.54
C MET A 138 12.30 7.53 -4.98
N ARG A 139 12.79 8.70 -5.39
CA ARG A 139 13.30 8.93 -6.75
C ARG A 139 14.57 8.12 -7.07
N ASN A 140 15.48 7.97 -6.11
CA ASN A 140 16.79 7.36 -6.36
C ASN A 140 16.81 5.84 -6.15
N LEU A 141 16.00 5.34 -5.21
CA LEU A 141 15.97 3.92 -4.82
C LEU A 141 14.64 3.23 -5.15
N GLY A 142 13.62 4.00 -5.51
CA GLY A 142 12.32 3.46 -5.90
C GLY A 142 12.44 2.56 -7.11
N LEU A 143 11.96 1.33 -6.98
CA LEU A 143 11.88 0.40 -8.09
C LEU A 143 10.59 0.67 -8.88
N GLY A 144 10.71 1.03 -10.15
CA GLY A 144 9.55 1.15 -11.03
C GLY A 144 8.79 -0.17 -11.18
N ILE A 145 7.48 -0.14 -10.98
CA ILE A 145 6.60 -1.32 -11.07
C ILE A 145 5.36 -0.99 -11.92
N ARG A 146 4.93 -1.95 -12.75
CA ARG A 146 3.71 -1.86 -13.56
C ARG A 146 2.49 -2.25 -12.75
N ASN A 147 1.31 -1.75 -13.14
CA ASN A 147 0.06 -1.96 -12.41
C ASN A 147 -0.27 -3.46 -12.28
N ARG A 148 -0.06 -4.24 -13.36
CA ARG A 148 -0.28 -5.70 -13.36
C ARG A 148 0.55 -6.47 -12.33
N ASP A 149 1.74 -5.96 -12.00
CA ASP A 149 2.71 -6.63 -11.13
C ASP A 149 2.53 -6.13 -9.70
N LEU A 150 2.24 -4.84 -9.54
CA LEU A 150 1.86 -4.25 -8.26
C LEU A 150 0.56 -4.88 -7.73
N ASN A 151 -0.44 -5.15 -8.59
CA ASN A 151 -1.73 -5.78 -8.22
C ASN A 151 -1.63 -7.22 -7.73
N LYS A 152 -0.46 -7.86 -7.86
CA LYS A 152 -0.19 -9.18 -7.26
C LYS A 152 0.20 -9.08 -5.79
N VAL A 153 0.44 -7.86 -5.29
CA VAL A 153 0.80 -7.58 -3.90
C VAL A 153 -0.45 -7.10 -3.19
N GLU A 154 -0.87 -7.83 -2.16
CA GLU A 154 -2.03 -7.47 -1.35
C GLU A 154 -1.81 -6.10 -0.68
N THR A 155 -2.81 -5.23 -0.71
CA THR A 155 -2.77 -3.96 0.03
C THR A 155 -2.91 -4.24 1.53
N GLY A 156 -2.01 -3.68 2.33
CA GLY A 156 -2.03 -3.81 3.78
C GLY A 156 -2.99 -2.83 4.43
N SER A 157 -3.73 -3.29 5.43
CA SER A 157 -4.56 -2.43 6.28
C SER A 157 -3.78 -2.01 7.51
N THR A 158 -3.47 -0.73 7.64
CA THR A 158 -3.05 -0.15 8.92
C THR A 158 -4.30 0.12 9.75
N ASN A 159 -4.65 -0.82 10.62
CA ASN A 159 -5.81 -0.68 11.51
C ASN A 159 -5.56 0.41 12.54
N THR A 160 -5.92 1.66 12.21
CA THR A 160 -6.36 2.59 13.24
C THR A 160 -7.68 2.04 13.76
N SER A 161 -7.81 1.79 15.06
CA SER A 161 -9.09 1.46 15.68
C SER A 161 -10.05 2.62 15.41
N ARG A 162 -10.77 2.52 14.28
CA ARG A 162 -11.81 3.45 13.87
C ARG A 162 -12.89 3.34 14.92
N THR A 163 -12.95 4.30 15.84
CA THR A 163 -14.26 4.60 16.43
C THR A 163 -15.02 5.31 15.31
N VAL A 164 -15.55 4.51 14.37
CA VAL A 164 -16.41 5.00 13.31
C VAL A 164 -17.54 5.72 14.04
N ARG A 165 -17.56 7.06 14.03
CA ARG A 165 -18.83 7.76 14.15
C ARG A 165 -19.58 7.38 12.89
N THR A 166 -20.35 6.29 12.97
CA THR A 166 -21.27 5.81 11.93
C THR A 166 -22.41 6.83 11.82
N GLY A 167 -22.10 8.02 11.34
CA GLY A 167 -23.06 8.88 10.70
C GLY A 167 -22.78 8.77 9.22
N THR A 168 -23.38 7.77 8.56
CA THR A 168 -23.29 7.61 7.10
C THR A 168 -23.51 8.96 6.44
N ALA A 169 -22.49 9.47 5.77
CA ALA A 169 -22.60 10.57 4.83
C ALA A 169 -23.54 10.10 3.72
N ASN A 170 -24.80 10.52 3.82
CA ASN A 170 -25.83 10.19 2.85
C ASN A 170 -25.62 11.06 1.60
N VAL A 171 -24.57 10.76 0.84
CA VAL A 171 -24.38 11.33 -0.50
C VAL A 171 -24.91 10.31 -1.51
N GLU A 172 -25.92 10.73 -2.25
CA GLU A 172 -26.53 9.95 -3.32
C GLU A 172 -25.90 10.37 -4.65
N LEU A 173 -25.56 9.39 -5.48
CA LEU A 173 -24.93 9.59 -6.79
C LEU A 173 -25.91 9.24 -7.91
N SER A 174 -25.91 10.05 -8.96
CA SER A 174 -26.56 9.76 -10.23
C SER A 174 -25.59 10.00 -11.38
N ALA A 175 -25.54 9.06 -12.33
CA ALA A 175 -24.77 9.19 -13.56
C ALA A 175 -25.69 8.94 -14.75
N THR A 176 -25.73 9.88 -15.71
CA THR A 176 -26.58 9.82 -16.90
C THR A 176 -25.71 10.02 -18.14
N ALA A 177 -25.86 9.15 -19.14
CA ALA A 177 -25.22 9.36 -20.43
C ALA A 177 -25.87 10.53 -21.19
N GLU A 178 -25.05 11.47 -21.65
CA GLU A 178 -25.46 12.64 -22.44
C GLU A 178 -24.66 12.69 -23.76
N THR A 179 -24.90 13.70 -24.60
CA THR A 179 -24.23 13.83 -25.91
C THR A 179 -22.73 14.09 -25.77
N ASP A 180 -22.32 14.74 -24.67
CA ASP A 180 -20.96 15.25 -24.47
C ASP A 180 -20.19 14.45 -23.40
N GLY A 181 -20.68 13.26 -23.03
CA GLY A 181 -20.07 12.36 -22.05
C GLY A 181 -21.07 11.77 -21.06
N VAL A 182 -20.61 11.48 -19.84
CA VAL A 182 -21.50 11.07 -18.73
C VAL A 182 -21.64 12.21 -17.74
N TYR A 183 -22.86 12.70 -17.56
CA TYR A 183 -23.19 13.68 -16.55
C TYR A 183 -23.36 13.00 -15.19
N VAL A 184 -22.49 13.34 -14.25
CA VAL A 184 -22.45 12.82 -12.89
C VAL A 184 -22.89 13.92 -11.92
N SER A 185 -23.83 13.60 -11.04
CA SER A 185 -24.33 14.53 -10.03
C SER A 185 -24.53 13.85 -8.69
N TRP A 186 -24.41 14.60 -7.60
CA TRP A 186 -24.56 14.07 -6.25
C TRP A 186 -25.21 15.05 -5.28
N THR A 187 -25.70 14.54 -4.15
CA THR A 187 -26.26 15.39 -3.08
C THR A 187 -25.17 16.01 -2.22
N GLN A 188 -25.45 17.19 -1.65
CA GLN A 188 -24.51 17.85 -0.76
C GLN A 188 -24.29 17.01 0.51
N SER A 189 -23.04 16.95 0.99
CA SER A 189 -22.71 16.26 2.24
C SER A 189 -23.33 16.99 3.43
N ASN A 190 -23.82 16.22 4.39
CA ASN A 190 -24.35 16.69 5.66
C ASN A 190 -23.27 17.01 6.70
N ARG A 191 -22.00 16.74 6.37
CA ARG A 191 -20.81 16.94 7.20
C ARG A 191 -20.01 18.12 6.66
N GLY A 192 -20.58 19.32 6.82
CA GLY A 192 -20.07 20.53 6.17
C GLY A 192 -18.89 21.19 6.89
N ASP A 193 -18.84 21.09 8.22
CA ASP A 193 -17.83 21.76 9.04
C ASP A 193 -16.45 21.08 8.96
N ASP A 194 -16.46 19.79 8.65
CA ASP A 194 -15.29 18.94 8.48
C ASP A 194 -15.11 18.50 7.02
N PHE A 195 -15.89 18.99 6.06
CA PHE A 195 -15.73 18.63 4.65
C PHE A 195 -14.37 19.07 4.09
N GLU A 196 -13.70 18.16 3.38
CA GLU A 196 -12.45 18.45 2.69
C GLU A 196 -12.59 18.33 1.17
N TYR A 197 -13.05 17.16 0.68
CA TYR A 197 -13.16 16.90 -0.75
C TYR A 197 -14.32 15.99 -1.12
N TYR A 198 -14.89 16.25 -2.30
CA TYR A 198 -15.51 15.23 -3.14
C TYR A 198 -14.47 14.61 -4.06
N LYS A 199 -14.53 13.29 -4.24
CA LYS A 199 -13.77 12.55 -5.27
C LYS A 199 -14.71 11.65 -6.08
N VAL A 200 -14.79 11.90 -7.38
CA VAL A 200 -15.53 11.05 -8.33
C VAL A 200 -14.60 9.92 -8.78
N VAL A 201 -15.00 8.69 -8.50
CA VAL A 201 -14.28 7.46 -8.86
C VAL A 201 -15.00 6.80 -10.03
N ARG A 202 -14.25 6.30 -11.01
CA ARG A 202 -14.77 5.62 -12.20
C ARG A 202 -14.02 4.33 -12.45
N SER A 203 -14.72 3.26 -12.80
CA SER A 203 -14.13 2.02 -13.29
C SER A 203 -14.90 1.44 -14.47
N THR A 204 -14.23 0.70 -15.34
CA THR A 204 -14.86 -0.07 -16.42
C THR A 204 -15.04 -1.55 -16.08
N THR A 205 -14.43 -2.00 -14.98
CA THR A 205 -14.34 -3.42 -14.62
C THR A 205 -14.77 -3.72 -13.19
N ASN A 206 -14.61 -2.76 -12.28
CA ASN A 206 -15.02 -2.88 -10.89
C ASN A 206 -16.43 -2.30 -10.74
N ASP A 207 -17.39 -3.14 -10.36
CA ASP A 207 -18.78 -2.73 -10.15
C ASP A 207 -19.00 -1.99 -8.82
N ASP A 208 -18.02 -2.03 -7.92
CA ASP A 208 -17.96 -1.19 -6.72
C ASP A 208 -16.60 -0.49 -6.60
N PRO A 209 -16.32 0.52 -7.45
CA PRO A 209 -15.04 1.21 -7.44
C PRO A 209 -14.82 1.96 -6.13
N THR A 210 -13.62 1.92 -5.59
CA THR A 210 -13.27 2.48 -4.28
C THR A 210 -12.14 3.48 -4.40
N TYR A 211 -12.25 4.60 -3.68
CA TYR A 211 -11.08 5.41 -3.38
C TYR A 211 -10.38 4.84 -2.13
N SER A 212 -9.06 4.66 -2.11
CA SER A 212 -8.06 5.09 -3.10
C SER A 212 -7.69 4.07 -4.19
N ASN A 213 -8.16 2.83 -4.11
CA ASN A 213 -7.68 1.73 -4.97
C ASN A 213 -7.94 1.94 -6.47
N ASP A 214 -9.10 2.47 -6.84
CA ASP A 214 -9.51 2.70 -8.23
C ASP A 214 -9.18 4.14 -8.70
N GLY A 215 -8.51 4.94 -7.87
CA GLY A 215 -8.17 6.34 -8.17
C GLY A 215 -9.38 7.28 -8.13
N TYR A 216 -9.29 8.41 -8.82
CA TYR A 216 -10.41 9.33 -9.03
C TYR A 216 -10.20 10.09 -10.35
N ILE A 217 -11.29 10.52 -10.97
CA ILE A 217 -11.26 11.31 -12.22
C ILE A 217 -11.54 12.79 -11.98
N LYS A 218 -12.14 13.13 -10.84
CA LYS A 218 -12.40 14.51 -10.42
C LYS A 218 -12.28 14.62 -8.91
N ALA A 219 -11.67 15.72 -8.44
CA ALA A 219 -11.72 16.14 -7.05
C ALA A 219 -12.28 17.57 -6.96
N SER A 220 -13.05 17.86 -5.91
CA SER A 220 -13.51 19.22 -5.61
C SER A 220 -13.48 19.48 -4.11
N SER A 221 -12.87 20.59 -3.71
CA SER A 221 -12.90 21.11 -2.34
C SER A 221 -14.07 22.07 -2.09
N ASN A 222 -14.95 22.28 -3.07
CA ASN A 222 -16.13 23.12 -2.91
C ASN A 222 -17.33 22.23 -2.60
N ILE A 223 -17.80 22.27 -1.35
CA ILE A 223 -18.97 21.49 -0.92
C ILE A 223 -20.24 21.79 -1.75
N LYS A 224 -20.31 22.95 -2.42
CA LYS A 224 -21.45 23.33 -3.27
C LYS A 224 -21.29 22.90 -4.73
N GLU A 225 -20.14 22.34 -5.11
CA GLU A 225 -19.96 21.74 -6.44
C GLU A 225 -20.53 20.31 -6.40
N LEU A 226 -21.68 20.12 -7.05
CA LEU A 226 -22.49 18.90 -6.97
C LEU A 226 -22.60 18.14 -8.29
N THR A 227 -21.81 18.55 -9.29
CA THR A 227 -21.96 18.10 -10.67
C THR A 227 -20.60 18.01 -11.36
N TYR A 228 -20.45 17.04 -12.24
CA TYR A 228 -19.25 16.85 -13.07
C TYR A 228 -19.64 16.13 -14.36
N THR A 229 -19.14 16.61 -15.50
CA THR A 229 -19.31 15.90 -16.79
C THR A 229 -18.03 15.17 -17.14
N ASP A 230 -18.11 13.84 -17.18
CA ASP A 230 -17.04 12.99 -17.69
C ASP A 230 -17.04 12.98 -19.22
N SER A 231 -16.39 13.98 -19.80
CA SER A 231 -16.23 14.11 -21.26
C SER A 231 -15.27 13.09 -21.89
N GLU A 232 -14.55 12.29 -21.07
CA GLU A 232 -13.67 11.23 -21.56
C GLU A 232 -14.39 9.88 -21.70
N ALA A 233 -15.64 9.78 -21.24
CA ALA A 233 -16.44 8.57 -21.37
C ALA A 233 -16.77 8.28 -22.85
N VAL A 234 -16.46 7.06 -23.29
CA VAL A 234 -16.64 6.63 -24.69
C VAL A 234 -18.02 6.01 -24.88
N GLY A 235 -18.73 6.44 -25.93
CA GLY A 235 -20.04 5.87 -26.29
C GLY A 235 -19.97 4.35 -26.54
N GLY A 236 -20.91 3.61 -25.96
CA GLY A 236 -20.98 2.15 -26.04
C GLY A 236 -20.15 1.39 -25.00
N GLN A 237 -19.34 2.08 -24.18
CA GLN A 237 -18.65 1.50 -23.04
C GLN A 237 -19.48 1.66 -21.76
N SER A 238 -19.57 0.60 -20.95
CA SER A 238 -20.15 0.68 -19.60
C SER A 238 -19.10 1.17 -18.60
N TYR A 239 -19.53 2.01 -17.67
CA TYR A 239 -18.73 2.54 -16.57
C TYR A 239 -19.48 2.34 -15.27
N TYR A 240 -18.75 2.28 -14.16
CA TYR A 240 -19.28 2.30 -12.80
C TYR A 240 -18.71 3.54 -12.12
N TYR A 241 -19.58 4.31 -11.47
CA TYR A 241 -19.23 5.54 -10.79
C TYR A 241 -19.51 5.46 -9.30
N ARG A 242 -18.67 6.12 -8.53
CA ARG A 242 -18.86 6.33 -7.09
C ARG A 242 -18.41 7.73 -6.69
N ILE A 243 -19.07 8.34 -5.70
CA ILE A 243 -18.61 9.59 -5.10
C ILE A 243 -18.14 9.30 -3.69
N CYS A 244 -16.93 9.74 -3.37
CA CYS A 244 -16.33 9.64 -2.05
C CYS A 244 -16.18 11.03 -1.44
N VAL A 245 -16.58 11.17 -0.17
CA VAL A 245 -16.46 12.41 0.60
C VAL A 245 -15.37 12.23 1.64
N LEU A 246 -14.41 13.14 1.70
CA LEU A 246 -13.33 13.14 2.67
C LEU A 246 -13.58 14.24 3.71
N TYR A 247 -13.37 13.94 4.99
CA TYR A 247 -13.52 14.88 6.11
C TYR A 247 -12.27 15.14 6.95
N THR A 248 -11.93 16.38 7.29
CA THR A 248 -10.86 16.68 8.25
C THR A 248 -11.17 16.09 9.64
N ASP A 249 -10.31 15.21 10.14
CA ASP A 249 -10.49 14.62 11.47
C ASP A 249 -10.04 15.61 12.57
N GLU A 250 -10.93 15.90 13.54
CA GLU A 250 -10.59 16.68 14.75
C GLU A 250 -9.84 15.83 15.80
N SER A 251 -9.69 14.52 15.59
CA SER A 251 -8.78 13.70 16.40
C SER A 251 -7.36 13.82 15.87
N GLU A 252 -6.46 14.31 16.74
CA GLU A 252 -5.09 14.71 16.45
C GLU A 252 -4.33 13.79 15.47
N ASP A 253 -3.73 14.42 14.46
CA ASP A 253 -2.53 13.96 13.74
C ASP A 253 -2.66 12.69 12.88
N SER A 254 -3.80 12.53 12.20
CA SER A 254 -3.88 11.73 10.98
C SER A 254 -4.53 12.53 9.86
N GLY A 255 -3.72 13.13 9.00
CA GLY A 255 -4.17 13.85 7.80
C GLY A 255 -4.82 12.96 6.73
N ASP A 256 -5.42 11.83 7.10
CA ASP A 256 -6.32 11.07 6.24
C ASP A 256 -7.73 11.27 6.74
N SER A 257 -8.40 12.14 6.03
CA SER A 257 -9.80 12.41 6.16
C SER A 257 -10.62 11.16 5.82
N PRO A 258 -11.38 10.53 6.75
CA PRO A 258 -12.12 9.31 6.44
C PRO A 258 -12.98 9.51 5.20
N ALA A 259 -12.71 8.70 4.16
CA ALA A 259 -13.50 8.70 2.94
C ALA A 259 -14.78 7.90 3.14
N GLU A 260 -15.93 8.56 3.02
CA GLU A 260 -17.25 7.93 3.00
C GLU A 260 -17.80 7.98 1.58
N CYS A 261 -18.03 6.80 0.99
CA CYS A 261 -18.40 6.69 -0.41
C CYS A 261 -19.86 6.23 -0.58
N SER A 262 -20.55 6.81 -1.57
CA SER A 262 -21.92 6.45 -1.96
C SER A 262 -22.05 4.99 -2.41
N SER A 263 -23.26 4.52 -2.71
CA SER A 263 -23.41 3.33 -3.56
C SER A 263 -22.86 3.58 -4.96
N SER A 264 -22.32 2.54 -5.58
CA SER A 264 -21.93 2.55 -6.99
C SER A 264 -23.16 2.59 -7.91
N THR A 265 -23.05 3.31 -9.03
CA THR A 265 -24.05 3.30 -10.11
C THR A 265 -23.37 3.01 -11.44
N ARG A 266 -24.09 2.31 -12.32
CA ARG A 266 -23.65 1.98 -13.68
C ARG A 266 -24.20 2.94 -14.70
#